data_AF-A0A4U6C0C9-F1
#
_entry.id   AF-A0A4U6C0C9-F1
#
_cell.length_a   1.000
_cell.length_b   1.000
_cell.length_c   1.000
_cell.angle_alpha   90.00
_cell.angle_beta   90.00
_cell.angle_gamma   90.00
#
_symmetry.space_group_name_H-M   'P 1'
#
loop_
_entity.id
_entity.type
_entity.pdbx_description
1 polymer ?
#
loop_
_entity_poly.entity_id
_entity_poly.type
_entity_poly.pdbx_seq_one_letter_code
_entity_poly.pdbx_strand_id
1 'polypeptide(L)' 'MQTITDTKSLGLLIREERKAQKLTQEQLAGLTGVGIRFVRELEAGKESCQIGRALQVAASLGLSVSVRSRRESEP' A
#
# COMPACT_ATOMS: atom_id res chain seq x y z
N MET A 1 8.60 -11.41 4.70
CA MET A 1 8.02 -11.29 3.34
C MET A 1 6.57 -11.73 3.44
N GLN A 2 5.59 -10.83 3.32
CA GLN A 2 4.17 -11.17 3.38
C GLN A 2 3.63 -11.39 1.97
N THR A 3 2.80 -12.42 1.77
CA THR A 3 2.10 -12.65 0.50
C THR A 3 0.77 -11.91 0.54
N ILE A 4 0.58 -10.96 -0.36
CA ILE A 4 -0.66 -10.20 -0.52
C ILE A 4 -1.51 -10.86 -1.61
N THR A 5 -2.75 -11.25 -1.27
CA THR A 5 -3.66 -11.95 -2.20
C THR A 5 -4.92 -11.15 -2.53
N ASP A 6 -5.18 -10.05 -1.84
CA ASP A 6 -6.35 -9.19 -2.06
C ASP A 6 -6.03 -7.72 -1.72
N THR A 7 -6.95 -6.81 -2.07
CA THR A 7 -6.77 -5.38 -1.83
C THR A 7 -6.88 -4.99 -0.35
N LYS A 8 -7.60 -5.77 0.47
CA LYS A 8 -7.76 -5.50 1.91
C LYS A 8 -6.46 -5.74 2.67
N SER A 9 -5.79 -6.85 2.40
CA SER A 9 -4.47 -7.19 2.95
C SER A 9 -3.42 -6.15 2.53
N LEU A 10 -3.45 -5.69 1.28
CA LEU A 10 -2.59 -4.59 0.84
C LEU A 10 -2.87 -3.29 1.62
N GLY A 11 -4.14 -2.89 1.71
CA GLY A 11 -4.56 -1.67 2.41
C GLY A 11 -4.23 -1.70 3.90
N LEU A 12 -4.38 -2.86 4.54
CA LEU A 12 -4.00 -3.06 5.93
C LEU A 12 -2.50 -2.90 6.13
N LEU A 13 -1.66 -3.53 5.29
CA LEU A 13 -0.21 -3.40 5.37
C LEU A 13 0.23 -1.93 5.27
N ILE A 14 -0.33 -1.18 4.32
CA ILE A 14 -0.05 0.26 4.14
C ILE A 14 -0.47 1.05 5.39
N ARG A 15 -1.65 0.75 5.96
CA ARG A 15 -2.16 1.40 7.17
C ARG A 15 -1.27 1.12 8.38
N GLU A 16 -0.81 -0.11 8.54
CA GLU A 16 0.07 -0.54 9.63
C GLU A 16 1.41 0.19 9.54
N GLU A 17 2.03 0.23 8.36
CA GLU A 17 3.29 0.92 8.15
C GLU A 17 3.16 2.44 8.42
N ARG A 18 2.10 3.07 7.91
CA ARG A 18 1.82 4.48 8.22
C ARG A 18 1.72 4.73 9.72
N LYS A 19 1.00 3.86 10.43
CA LYS A 19 0.82 3.99 11.89
C LYS A 19 2.12 3.74 12.66
N ALA A 20 2.96 2.81 12.22
CA ALA A 20 4.28 2.56 12.81
C ALA A 20 5.16 3.82 12.73
N GLN A 21 5.04 4.57 11.64
CA GLN A 21 5.72 5.85 11.43
C GLN A 21 5.00 7.05 12.09
N LYS A 22 3.90 6.82 12.81
CA LYS A 22 3.11 7.85 13.52
C LYS A 22 2.55 8.95 12.62
N LEU A 23 2.31 8.66 11.35
CA LEU A 23 1.76 9.61 10.38
C LEU A 23 0.22 9.57 10.40
N THR A 24 -0.43 10.72 10.23
CA THR A 24 -1.86 10.80 9.91
C THR A 24 -2.12 10.52 8.43
N GLN A 25 -3.38 10.30 8.05
CA GLN A 25 -3.75 10.13 6.64
C GLN A 25 -3.51 11.42 5.84
N GLU A 26 -3.74 12.59 6.45
CA GLU A 26 -3.43 13.91 5.89
C GLU A 26 -1.92 14.06 5.61
N GLN A 27 -1.08 13.68 6.57
CA GLN A 27 0.38 13.76 6.42
C GLN A 27 0.88 12.85 5.30
N LEU A 28 0.42 11.60 5.25
CA LEU A 28 0.78 10.68 4.18
C LEU A 28 0.31 11.18 2.81
N ALA A 29 -0.91 11.73 2.74
CA ALA A 29 -1.43 12.35 1.53
C ALA A 29 -0.55 13.51 1.04
N GLY A 30 -0.11 14.37 1.97
CA GLY A 30 0.81 15.47 1.68
C GLY A 30 2.17 14.99 1.16
N LEU A 31 2.78 14.00 1.82
CA LEU A 31 4.08 13.44 1.43
C LEU A 31 4.06 12.77 0.04
N THR A 32 2.92 12.22 -0.35
CA THR A 32 2.76 11.48 -1.61
C THR A 32 2.16 12.32 -2.73
N GLY A 33 1.67 13.53 -2.45
CA GLY A 33 0.95 14.34 -3.43
C GLY A 33 -0.39 13.72 -3.88
N VAL A 34 -0.93 12.76 -3.13
CA VAL A 34 -2.26 12.19 -3.38
C VAL A 34 -3.30 12.85 -2.50
N GLY A 35 -4.58 12.77 -2.88
CA GLY A 35 -5.66 13.29 -2.03
C GLY A 35 -5.87 12.41 -0.80
N ILE A 36 -6.22 12.99 0.35
CA ILE A 36 -6.56 12.22 1.57
C ILE A 36 -7.64 11.16 1.33
N ARG A 37 -8.63 11.47 0.48
CA ARG A 37 -9.66 10.50 0.11
C ARG A 37 -9.06 9.25 -0.52
N PHE A 38 -8.03 9.40 -1.35
CA PHE A 38 -7.32 8.27 -1.94
C PHE A 38 -6.62 7.43 -0.87
N VAL A 39 -5.90 8.06 0.07
CA VAL A 39 -5.26 7.34 1.19
C VAL A 39 -6.29 6.56 2.01
N ARG A 40 -7.43 7.18 2.34
CA ARG A 40 -8.52 6.51 3.07
C ARG A 40 -9.08 5.31 2.30
N GLU A 41 -9.37 5.48 1.02
CA GLU A 41 -9.90 4.40 0.16
C GLU A 41 -8.88 3.26 -0.02
N LEU A 42 -7.60 3.60 -0.17
CA LEU A 42 -6.50 2.64 -0.28
C LEU A 42 -6.34 1.81 0.99
N GLU A 43 -6.29 2.44 2.16
CA GLU A 43 -6.19 1.74 3.45
C GLU A 43 -7.43 0.89 3.77
N ALA A 44 -8.59 1.28 3.24
CA ALA A 44 -9.80 0.48 3.34
C ALA A 44 -9.82 -0.71 2.37
N GLY A 45 -8.84 -0.81 1.46
CA GLY A 45 -8.72 -1.88 0.48
C GLY A 45 -9.68 -1.74 -0.70
N LYS A 46 -10.03 -0.52 -1.11
CA LYS A 46 -10.89 -0.29 -2.28
C LYS A 46 -10.26 -0.91 -3.53
N GLU A 47 -10.98 -1.84 -4.16
CA GLU A 47 -10.49 -2.61 -5.32
C GLU A 47 -10.13 -1.71 -6.51
N SER A 48 -10.88 -0.62 -6.70
CA SER A 48 -10.69 0.31 -7.82
C SER A 48 -9.60 1.36 -7.57
N CYS A 49 -8.74 1.21 -6.55
CA CYS A 49 -7.62 2.12 -6.35
C CYS A 49 -6.62 2.04 -7.50
N GLN A 50 -6.22 3.19 -8.04
CA GLN A 50 -5.24 3.26 -9.12
C GLN A 50 -3.88 2.72 -8.64
N ILE A 51 -3.41 1.64 -9.28
CA ILE A 51 -2.20 0.92 -8.87
C ILE A 51 -0.96 1.81 -8.82
N GLY A 52 -0.76 2.72 -9.79
CA GLY A 52 0.39 3.62 -9.80
C GLY A 52 0.47 4.51 -8.56
N ARG A 53 -0.68 5.04 -8.11
CA ARG A 53 -0.76 5.85 -6.88
C ARG A 53 -0.61 5.00 -5.63
N ALA A 54 -1.11 3.76 -5.63
CA ALA A 54 -0.92 2.84 -4.51
C ALA A 54 0.57 2.48 -4.33
N LEU A 55 1.29 2.22 -5.42
CA LEU A 55 2.73 1.99 -5.42
C LEU A 55 3.50 3.23 -4.95
N GLN A 56 3.10 4.43 -5.38
CA GLN A 56 3.69 5.68 -4.90
C GLN A 56 3.54 5.84 -3.37
N VAL A 57 2.35 5.56 -2.84
CA VAL A 57 2.11 5.59 -1.38
C VAL A 57 2.97 4.55 -0.67
N ALA A 58 3.01 3.31 -1.16
CA ALA A 58 3.84 2.25 -0.59
C ALA A 58 5.33 2.65 -0.56
N ALA A 59 5.86 3.17 -1.67
CA ALA A 59 7.24 3.61 -1.76
C ALA A 59 7.56 4.75 -0.78
N SER A 60 6.65 5.72 -0.59
CA SER A 60 6.83 6.81 0.37
C SER A 60 6.94 6.35 1.83
N LEU A 61 6.33 5.20 2.14
CA LEU A 61 6.39 4.55 3.44
C LEU A 61 7.62 3.61 3.56
N GLY A 62 8.47 3.52 2.54
CA GLY A 62 9.61 2.60 2.51
C GLY A 62 9.23 1.14 2.21
N LEU A 63 7.99 0.88 1.76
CA LEU A 63 7.56 -0.46 1.34
C LEU A 63 8.01 -0.76 -0.09
N SER A 64 8.42 -2.00 -0.33
CA SER A 64 8.81 -2.51 -1.64
C SER A 64 7.84 -3.59 -2.11
N VAL A 65 7.43 -3.54 -3.38
CA VAL A 65 6.59 -4.57 -4.02
C VAL A 65 7.44 -5.41 -4.95
N SER A 66 7.43 -6.72 -4.72
CA SER A 66 8.10 -7.72 -5.56
C SER A 66 7.08 -8.66 -6.20
N VAL A 67 7.22 -8.93 -7.49
CA VAL A 67 6.40 -9.91 -8.21
C VAL A 67 7.25 -11.14 -8.51
N ARG A 68 6.72 -12.33 -8.22
CA ARG A 68 7.36 -13.62 -8.51
C ARG A 68 6.36 -14.58 -9.14
N SER A 69 6.83 -15.49 -10.00
CA SER A 69 5.97 -16.55 -10.52
C SER A 69 5.57 -17.50 -9.40
N ARG A 70 4.29 -17.92 -9.35
CA ARG A 70 3.88 -19.00 -8.44
C ARG A 70 4.57 -20.32 -8.80
N ARG A 71 4.93 -20.50 -10.07
CA ARG A 71 5.53 -21.74 -10.62
C ARG A 71 7.04 -21.86 -10.38
N GLU A 72 7.74 -20.76 -10.03
CA GLU A 72 9.17 -20.78 -9.68
C GLU A 72 9.42 -21.33 -8.25
N SER A 73 8.41 -21.96 -7.65
CA SER A 73 8.47 -22.59 -6.33
C SER A 73 8.68 -24.12 -6.44
N GLU A 74 9.30 -24.59 -7.52
CA GLU A 74 9.80 -25.96 -7.64
C GLU A 74 11.32 -25.92 -7.81
N PRO A 75 12.09 -26.67 -6.99
CA PRO A 75 13.52 -26.89 -7.22
C PRO A 75 13.80 -27.68 -8.50
#